data_AF-A0A351Y542-F1
#
_entry.id   AF-A0A351Y542-F1
#
_cell.length_a   1.000
_cell.length_b   1.000
_cell.length_c   1.000
_cell.angle_alpha   90.00
_cell.angle_beta   90.00
_cell.angle_gamma   90.00
#
_symmetry.space_group_name_H-M   'P 1'
#
loop_
_entity.id
_entity.type
_entity.pdbx_description
1 polymer ?
#
loop_
_entity_poly.entity_id
_entity_poly.type
_entity_poly.pdbx_seq_one_letter_code
_entity_poly.pdbx_strand_id
1 'polypeptide(L)'
;MVPEIASRLHFDKIIEVVKNIGLDKIKDVDFISVTTHPGLPGSLVVGKTVASLLSSYFAKPLVHVNHIYGHLFSLLLERNISDIQFPLVVLTASGGHNDIYVVNNYEL
;
A
#
# COMPACT_ATOMS: atom_id res chain seq x y z
N MET A 1 -6.94 16.10 9.38
CA MET A 1 -5.77 16.29 8.49
C MET A 1 -6.05 17.43 7.54
N VAL A 2 -5.05 18.24 7.19
CA VAL A 2 -5.15 19.24 6.11
C VAL A 2 -4.62 18.59 4.81
N PRO A 3 -5.47 18.34 3.79
CA PRO A 3 -5.10 17.55 2.62
C PRO A 3 -3.87 18.07 1.87
N GLU A 4 -3.75 19.38 1.72
CA GLU A 4 -2.69 20.06 0.99
C GLU A 4 -1.34 19.88 1.68
N ILE A 5 -1.32 20.03 3.01
CA ILE A 5 -0.12 19.81 3.83
C ILE A 5 0.30 18.35 3.75
N ALA A 6 -0.65 17.42 3.87
CA ALA A 6 -0.37 15.99 3.78
C ALA A 6 0.28 15.63 2.43
N SER A 7 -0.30 16.09 1.32
CA SER A 7 0.24 15.83 -0.03
C SER A 7 1.67 16.36 -0.20
N ARG A 8 1.95 17.56 0.33
CA ARG A 8 3.30 18.16 0.27
C ARG A 8 4.31 17.34 1.08
N LEU A 9 3.94 16.92 2.29
CA LEU A 9 4.81 16.08 3.12
C LEU A 9 5.09 14.72 2.47
N HIS A 10 4.09 14.12 1.81
CA HIS A 10 4.31 12.89 1.03
C HIS A 10 5.32 13.10 -0.10
N PHE A 11 5.23 14.22 -0.83
CA PHE A 11 6.19 14.55 -1.89
C PHE A 11 7.61 14.68 -1.35
N ASP A 12 7.80 15.42 -0.26
CA ASP A 12 9.14 15.62 0.31
C ASP A 12 9.71 14.28 0.84
N LYS A 13 8.89 13.51 1.56
CA LYS A 13 9.34 12.29 2.25
C LYS A 13 9.56 11.10 1.33
N ILE A 14 8.75 10.92 0.29
CA ILE A 14 8.92 9.76 -0.59
C ILE A 14 10.26 9.82 -1.34
N ILE A 15 10.71 11.01 -1.73
CA ILE A 15 12.00 11.19 -2.40
C ILE A 15 13.16 10.91 -1.43
N GLU A 16 13.04 11.36 -0.18
CA GLU A 16 14.01 11.05 0.89
C GLU A 16 14.13 9.54 1.11
N VAL A 17 13.00 8.82 1.22
CA VAL A 17 12.98 7.36 1.40
C VAL A 17 13.63 6.63 0.24
N VAL A 18 13.30 7.00 -1.01
CA VAL A 18 13.91 6.39 -2.21
C VAL A 18 15.43 6.60 -2.22
N LYS A 19 15.90 7.80 -1.87
CA LYS A 19 17.34 8.09 -1.77
C LYS A 19 18.03 7.26 -0.69
N ASN A 20 17.39 7.09 0.47
CA ASN A 20 17.95 6.34 1.60
C ASN A 20 18.01 4.84 1.31
N ILE A 21 17.04 4.28 0.58
CA ILE A 21 17.07 2.86 0.16
C ILE A 21 18.16 2.64 -0.91
N GLY A 22 18.30 3.58 -1.85
CA GLY A 22 19.23 3.49 -2.95
C GLY A 22 18.68 2.73 -4.15
N LEU A 23 19.06 3.17 -5.35
CA LEU A 23 18.51 2.64 -6.61
C LEU A 23 18.90 1.19 -6.88
N ASP A 24 20.08 0.75 -6.45
CA ASP A 24 20.52 -0.64 -6.64
C ASP A 24 19.61 -1.62 -5.87
N LYS A 25 19.21 -1.28 -4.65
CA LYS A 25 18.28 -2.10 -3.87
C LYS A 25 16.89 -2.16 -4.47
N ILE A 26 16.41 -1.04 -5.04
CA ILE A 26 15.11 -1.00 -5.73
C ILE A 26 15.17 -1.82 -7.03
N LYS A 27 16.31 -1.83 -7.73
CA LYS A 27 16.49 -2.65 -8.93
C LYS A 27 16.37 -4.15 -8.64
N ASP A 28 16.76 -4.58 -7.44
CA ASP A 28 16.78 -5.99 -7.04
C ASP A 28 15.38 -6.54 -6.66
N VAL A 29 14.35 -5.69 -6.52
CA VAL A 29 12.99 -6.17 -6.19
C VAL A 29 12.29 -6.82 -7.40
N ASP A 30 11.36 -7.74 -7.14
CA ASP A 30 10.61 -8.42 -8.20
C ASP A 30 9.48 -7.56 -8.80
N PHE A 31 8.82 -6.75 -7.97
CA PHE A 31 7.71 -5.89 -8.37
C PHE A 31 7.61 -4.65 -7.46
N ILE A 32 6.86 -3.66 -7.90
CA ILE A 32 6.59 -2.43 -7.14
C ILE A 32 5.09 -2.35 -6.88
N SER A 33 4.70 -2.20 -5.62
CA SER A 33 3.28 -2.03 -5.25
C SER A 33 2.97 -0.60 -4.84
N VAL A 34 1.77 -0.12 -5.16
CA VAL A 34 1.30 1.21 -4.75
C VAL A 34 -0.17 1.23 -4.36
N THR A 35 -0.49 1.90 -3.25
CA THR A 35 -1.86 2.14 -2.83
C THR A 35 -2.58 3.07 -3.79
N THR A 36 -3.74 2.67 -4.30
CA THR A 36 -4.47 3.46 -5.29
C THR A 36 -5.77 4.08 -4.78
N HIS A 37 -6.37 3.49 -3.74
CA HIS A 37 -7.59 3.94 -3.06
C HIS A 37 -7.90 3.06 -1.84
N PRO A 38 -8.85 3.46 -0.97
CA PRO A 38 -9.26 4.85 -0.73
C PRO A 38 -8.12 5.69 -0.12
N GLY A 39 -8.29 7.02 -0.11
CA GLY A 39 -7.32 7.93 0.50
C GLY A 39 -7.40 9.34 -0.07
N LEU A 40 -6.58 10.24 0.47
CA LEU A 40 -6.51 11.63 0.01
C LEU A 40 -5.96 11.68 -1.43
N PRO A 41 -6.69 12.26 -2.41
CA PRO A 41 -6.29 12.24 -3.81
C PRO A 41 -4.89 12.77 -4.08
N GLY A 42 -4.50 13.90 -3.45
CA GLY A 42 -3.16 14.49 -3.62
C GLY A 42 -2.04 13.55 -3.18
N SER A 43 -2.15 12.99 -1.98
CA SER A 43 -1.17 12.01 -1.47
C SER A 43 -1.09 10.75 -2.33
N LEU A 44 -2.24 10.26 -2.82
CA LEU A 44 -2.30 9.09 -3.69
C LEU A 44 -1.62 9.35 -5.04
N VAL A 45 -1.80 10.54 -5.63
CA VAL A 45 -1.14 10.91 -6.89
C VAL A 45 0.38 10.93 -6.73
N VAL A 46 0.90 11.46 -5.63
CA VAL A 46 2.35 11.44 -5.34
C VAL A 46 2.89 10.01 -5.33
N GLY A 47 2.27 9.12 -4.56
CA GLY A 47 2.68 7.72 -4.48
C GLY A 47 2.63 7.00 -5.84
N LYS A 48 1.50 7.13 -6.56
CA LYS A 48 1.32 6.55 -7.90
C LYS A 48 2.38 7.04 -8.88
N THR A 49 2.71 8.32 -8.84
CA THR A 49 3.70 8.92 -9.74
C THR A 49 5.06 8.30 -9.52
N VAL A 50 5.54 8.25 -8.27
CA VAL A 50 6.85 7.68 -7.96
C VAL A 50 6.90 6.19 -8.28
N ALA A 51 5.87 5.42 -7.90
CA ALA A 51 5.82 3.99 -8.17
C ALA A 51 5.83 3.68 -9.68
N SER A 52 5.04 4.41 -10.48
CA SER A 52 5.02 4.27 -11.94
C SER A 52 6.37 4.63 -12.58
N LEU A 53 7.04 5.67 -12.09
CA LEU A 53 8.37 6.06 -12.58
C LEU A 53 9.42 4.99 -12.27
N LEU A 54 9.45 4.48 -11.04
CA LEU A 54 10.38 3.41 -10.65
C LEU A 54 10.10 2.12 -11.42
N SER A 55 8.82 1.76 -11.58
CA SER A 55 8.39 0.58 -12.34
C SER A 55 8.84 0.68 -13.80
N SER A 56 8.62 1.83 -14.43
CA SER A 56 9.04 2.08 -15.81
C SER A 56 10.56 2.08 -15.96
N TYR A 57 11.27 2.72 -15.02
CA TYR A 57 12.73 2.84 -15.07
C TYR A 57 13.44 1.49 -14.90
N PHE A 58 12.97 0.65 -13.98
CA PHE A 58 13.56 -0.67 -13.70
C PHE A 58 12.88 -1.83 -14.44
N ALA A 59 11.89 -1.54 -15.30
CA ALA A 59 11.06 -2.52 -15.99
C ALA A 59 10.46 -3.58 -15.02
N LYS A 60 9.92 -3.12 -13.90
CA LYS A 60 9.29 -3.97 -12.87
C LYS A 60 7.77 -3.95 -12.99
N PRO A 61 7.06 -5.07 -12.80
CA PRO A 61 5.61 -5.07 -12.67
C PRO A 61 5.13 -4.08 -11.61
N LEU A 62 4.07 -3.32 -11.95
CA LEU A 62 3.41 -2.41 -11.02
C LEU A 62 2.11 -3.03 -10.51
N VAL A 63 2.01 -3.22 -9.19
CA VAL A 63 0.86 -3.83 -8.52
C VAL A 63 0.04 -2.75 -7.81
N HIS A 64 -1.21 -2.60 -8.21
CA HIS A 64 -2.12 -1.65 -7.57
C HIS A 64 -2.77 -2.29 -6.35
N VAL A 65 -2.72 -1.60 -5.20
CA VAL A 65 -3.23 -2.14 -3.93
C VAL A 65 -4.36 -1.26 -3.42
N ASN A 66 -5.43 -1.90 -2.96
CA ASN A 66 -6.49 -1.24 -2.19
C ASN A 66 -6.05 -1.14 -0.73
N HIS A 67 -6.08 0.07 -0.17
CA HIS A 67 -5.69 0.37 1.21
C HIS A 67 -6.42 -0.51 2.24
N ILE A 68 -7.72 -0.73 2.07
CA ILE A 68 -8.53 -1.55 2.98
C ILE A 68 -8.11 -3.01 2.87
N TYR A 69 -7.89 -3.53 1.66
CA TYR A 69 -7.40 -4.90 1.49
C TYR A 69 -6.01 -5.09 2.08
N GLY A 70 -5.15 -4.08 1.99
CA GLY A 70 -3.88 -4.07 2.72
C GLY A 70 -4.07 -4.25 4.23
N HIS A 71 -5.07 -3.59 4.83
CA HIS A 71 -5.40 -3.80 6.24
C HIS A 71 -6.05 -5.16 6.53
N LEU A 72 -6.93 -5.66 5.67
CA LEU A 72 -7.60 -6.94 5.88
C LEU A 72 -6.65 -8.13 5.78
N PHE A 73 -5.69 -8.08 4.85
CA PHE A 73 -4.78 -9.19 4.57
C PHE A 73 -3.39 -9.04 5.20
N SER A 74 -3.12 -7.94 5.94
CA SER A 74 -1.84 -7.76 6.64
C SER A 74 -1.57 -8.85 7.68
N LEU A 75 -2.62 -9.49 8.22
CA LEU A 75 -2.46 -10.62 9.14
C LEU A 75 -1.74 -11.82 8.51
N LEU A 76 -1.67 -11.89 7.17
CA LEU A 76 -0.90 -12.89 6.43
C LEU A 76 0.62 -12.64 6.46
N LEU A 77 1.07 -11.50 6.98
CA LEU A 77 2.50 -11.25 7.20
C LEU A 77 3.09 -12.13 8.31
N GLU A 78 2.26 -12.53 9.27
CA GLU A 78 2.67 -13.33 10.44
C GLU A 78 2.01 -14.71 10.50
N ARG A 79 0.99 -14.96 9.65
CA ARG A 79 0.21 -16.19 9.66
C ARG A 79 0.11 -16.79 8.26
N ASN A 80 0.11 -18.11 8.15
CA ASN A 80 -0.18 -18.73 6.87
C ASN A 80 -1.68 -18.70 6.60
N ILE A 81 -2.03 -18.62 5.31
CA ILE A 81 -3.44 -18.64 4.90
C ILE A 81 -4.15 -19.93 5.32
N SER A 82 -3.42 -21.05 5.40
CA SER A 82 -3.92 -22.34 5.88
C SER A 82 -4.39 -22.32 7.34
N ASP A 83 -3.89 -21.36 8.12
CA ASP A 83 -4.16 -21.26 9.56
C ASP A 83 -5.40 -20.40 9.84
N ILE A 84 -6.01 -19.83 8.80
CA ILE A 84 -7.15 -18.92 8.91
C ILE A 84 -8.42 -19.67 8.52
N GLN A 85 -9.37 -19.71 9.44
CA GLN A 85 -10.70 -20.21 9.18
C GLN A 85 -11.61 -19.06 8.75
N PHE A 86 -12.35 -19.28 7.66
CA PHE A 86 -13.35 -18.36 7.16
C PHE A 86 -14.77 -18.85 7.54
N PRO A 87 -15.75 -17.95 7.74
CA PRO A 87 -15.63 -16.50 7.63
C PRO A 87 -14.80 -15.88 8.78
N LEU A 88 -13.97 -14.90 8.45
CA LEU A 88 -13.17 -14.12 9.39
C LEU A 88 -13.83 -12.76 9.63
N VAL A 89 -13.90 -12.33 10.89
CA VAL A 89 -14.30 -10.96 11.24
C VAL A 89 -13.06 -10.11 11.50
N VAL A 90 -12.95 -8.98 10.80
CA VAL A 90 -11.84 -8.04 10.93
C VAL A 90 -12.37 -6.67 11.34
N LEU A 91 -11.84 -6.12 12.42
CA LEU A 91 -12.05 -4.73 12.82
C LEU A 91 -10.90 -3.88 12.29
N THR A 92 -11.19 -2.91 11.43
CA THR A 92 -10.26 -1.82 11.15
C THR A 92 -10.51 -0.71 12.16
N ALA A 93 -9.47 -0.24 12.83
CA ALA A 93 -9.55 0.86 13.79
C ALA A 93 -8.41 1.84 13.52
N SER A 94 -8.72 2.92 12.80
CA SER A 94 -7.76 3.91 12.35
C SER A 94 -8.33 5.32 12.41
N GLY A 95 -7.51 6.33 12.12
CA GLY A 95 -7.98 7.72 12.06
C GLY A 95 -8.98 8.01 10.92
N GLY A 96 -9.14 7.11 9.94
CA GLY A 96 -10.00 7.31 8.76
C GLY A 96 -10.99 6.18 8.44
N HIS A 97 -10.79 4.99 8.99
CA HIS A 97 -11.65 3.81 8.80
C HIS A 97 -11.83 3.11 10.14
N ASN A 98 -13.08 2.84 10.50
CA ASN A 98 -13.50 2.25 11.78
C ASN A 98 -14.65 1.28 11.52
N ASP A 99 -14.34 0.21 10.80
CA ASP A 99 -15.33 -0.65 10.16
C ASP A 99 -15.13 -2.11 10.62
N ILE A 100 -16.23 -2.86 10.69
CA ILE A 100 -16.21 -4.31 10.91
C ILE A 100 -16.51 -4.99 9.58
N TYR A 101 -15.57 -5.79 9.10
CA TYR A 101 -15.70 -6.57 7.88
C TYR A 101 -15.93 -8.04 8.20
N VAL A 102 -16.83 -8.67 7.46
CA VAL A 102 -16.92 -10.13 7.38
C VAL A 102 -16.27 -10.55 6.07
N VAL A 103 -15.16 -11.26 6.17
CA VAL A 103 -14.43 -11.82 5.04
C VAL A 103 -14.87 -13.28 4.90
N ASN A 104 -15.58 -13.61 3.82
CA ASN A 104 -16.18 -14.93 3.65
C ASN A 104 -15.21 -15.97 3.07
N ASN A 105 -14.25 -15.52 2.26
CA ASN A 105 -13.21 -16.34 1.64
C ASN A 105 -12.04 -15.45 1.21
N TYR A 106 -11.00 -16.08 0.67
CA TYR A 106 -9.96 -15.40 -0.11
C TYR A 106 -9.96 -16.02 -1.52
N GLU A 107 -9.85 -15.18 -2.54
CA GLU A 107 -9.59 -15.60 -3.91
C GLU A 107 -8.23 -15.02 -4.31
N LEU A 108 -7.34 -15.87 -4.81
CA LEU A 108 -6.03 -15.48 -5.35
C LEU A 108 -6.15 -15.11 -6.83
#